data_AF-A0A7D5GDM4-F1
#
_entry.id   AF-A0A7D5GDM4-F1
#
_cell.length_a   1.000
_cell.length_b   1.000
_cell.length_c   1.000
_cell.angle_alpha   90.00
_cell.angle_beta   90.00
_cell.angle_gamma   90.00
#
_symmetry.space_group_name_H-M   'P 1'
#
loop_
_entity.id
_entity.type
_entity.pdbx_description
1 polymer ?
#
loop_
_entity_poly.entity_id
_entity_poly.type
_entity_poly.pdbx_seq_one_letter_code
_entity_poly.pdbx_strand_id
1 'polypeptide(L)'
;MVEDRTADGVRIAQLLASELTGGGGRLADVTVTDSAPDVEPTTDGALAYGVAVAGADGRGEPDYVAEVYVHPDRVRAEFRVAPDAAADAGAEAGLRVRPKAVRPPRTIVFVEDGAEVKRVLPVFETAVRAVHDGSTGRDGDGDE
;
A
#
# COMPACT_ATOMS: atom_id res chain seq x y z
N MET A 1 -18.91 0.94 26.88
CA MET A 1 -19.01 0.76 25.42
C MET A 1 -17.78 1.40 24.84
N VAL A 2 -16.90 0.61 24.23
CA VAL A 2 -15.59 1.06 23.73
C VAL A 2 -15.82 1.80 22.42
N GLU A 3 -15.28 3.02 22.31
CA GLU A 3 -15.16 3.77 21.07
C GLU A 3 -14.16 3.04 20.16
N ASP A 4 -14.60 1.98 19.46
CA ASP A 4 -13.76 1.17 18.57
C ASP A 4 -13.44 1.90 17.24
N ARG A 5 -13.41 3.24 17.26
CA ARG A 5 -12.79 4.03 16.19
C ARG A 5 -11.35 4.22 16.60
N THR A 6 -10.53 3.22 16.26
CA THR A 6 -9.07 3.39 16.33
C THR A 6 -8.69 4.49 15.33
N ALA A 7 -8.56 5.72 15.82
CA ALA A 7 -7.96 6.86 15.13
C ALA A 7 -6.47 7.00 15.51
N ASP A 8 -5.90 6.01 16.20
CA ASP A 8 -4.48 5.98 16.53
C ASP A 8 -3.72 5.44 15.31
N GLY A 9 -2.92 6.28 14.67
CA GLY A 9 -2.27 5.93 13.41
C GLY A 9 -1.31 4.74 13.51
N VAL A 10 -0.65 4.56 14.67
CA VAL A 10 0.22 3.39 14.90
C VAL A 10 -0.63 2.12 14.89
N ARG A 11 -1.74 2.12 15.62
CA ARG A 11 -2.65 0.97 15.68
C ARG A 11 -3.34 0.70 14.34
N ILE A 12 -3.69 1.73 13.57
CA ILE A 12 -4.17 1.58 12.17
C ILE A 12 -3.10 0.91 11.30
N ALA A 13 -1.83 1.32 11.40
CA ALA A 13 -0.76 0.73 10.60
C ALA A 13 -0.48 -0.73 10.97
N GLN A 14 -0.54 -1.07 12.25
CA GLN A 14 -0.41 -2.45 12.73
C GLN A 14 -1.56 -3.34 12.24
N LEU A 15 -2.79 -2.82 12.27
CA LEU A 15 -3.96 -3.50 11.70
C LEU A 15 -3.76 -3.74 10.20
N LEU A 16 -3.37 -2.71 9.46
CA LEU A 16 -3.10 -2.83 8.02
C LEU A 16 -1.99 -3.85 7.73
N ALA A 17 -0.88 -3.83 8.48
CA ALA A 17 0.20 -4.79 8.30
C ALA A 17 -0.27 -6.24 8.54
N SER A 18 -1.11 -6.43 9.56
CA SER A 18 -1.69 -7.75 9.87
C SER A 18 -2.62 -8.24 8.76
N GLU A 19 -3.36 -7.33 8.14
CA GLU A 19 -4.24 -7.65 7.02
C GLU A 19 -3.47 -7.95 5.73
N LEU A 20 -2.39 -7.21 5.47
CA LEU A 20 -1.53 -7.44 4.31
C LEU A 20 -0.76 -8.77 4.41
N THR A 21 -0.25 -9.11 5.60
CA THR A 21 0.52 -10.35 5.82
C THR A 21 -0.35 -11.56 6.12
N GLY A 22 -1.53 -11.37 6.72
CA GLY A 22 -2.53 -12.41 6.96
C GLY A 22 -3.49 -12.61 5.79
N GLY A 23 -3.44 -11.76 4.77
CA GLY A 23 -4.31 -11.80 3.60
C GLY A 23 -4.03 -13.02 2.72
N GLY A 24 -5.04 -13.86 2.51
CA GLY A 24 -4.98 -14.93 1.52
C GLY A 24 -5.33 -14.44 0.10
N GLY A 25 -5.06 -15.27 -0.91
CA GLY A 25 -5.47 -15.00 -2.29
C GLY A 25 -4.54 -14.01 -3.01
N ARG A 26 -5.08 -12.86 -3.46
CA ARG A 26 -4.35 -11.88 -4.28
C ARG A 26 -3.22 -11.16 -3.55
N LEU A 27 -3.22 -11.19 -2.21
CA LEU A 27 -2.17 -10.62 -1.37
C LEU A 27 -1.18 -11.68 -0.86
N ALA A 28 -1.29 -12.96 -1.29
CA ALA A 28 -0.44 -14.03 -0.77
C ALA A 28 1.06 -13.83 -1.07
N ASP A 29 1.38 -13.13 -2.16
CA ASP A 29 2.75 -12.78 -2.55
C ASP A 29 3.25 -11.46 -1.95
N VAL A 30 2.42 -10.79 -1.15
CA VAL A 30 2.77 -9.52 -0.50
C VAL A 30 3.62 -9.78 0.74
N THR A 31 4.71 -9.03 0.86
CA THR A 31 5.57 -9.01 2.04
C THR A 31 5.72 -7.60 2.56
N VAL A 32 5.65 -7.46 3.89
CA VAL A 32 6.01 -6.24 4.57
C VAL A 32 7.51 -6.27 4.89
N THR A 33 8.22 -5.23 4.51
CA THR A 33 9.68 -5.09 4.62
C THR A 33 10.02 -3.71 5.19
N ASP A 34 11.24 -3.56 5.72
CA ASP A 34 11.67 -2.33 6.41
C ASP A 34 10.73 -1.91 7.56
N SER A 35 10.21 -2.90 8.30
CA SER A 35 9.24 -2.64 9.38
C SER A 35 9.88 -2.00 10.61
N ALA A 36 9.38 -0.84 11.00
CA ALA A 36 9.67 -0.13 12.23
C ALA A 36 8.44 -0.18 13.17
N PRO A 37 8.27 -1.24 13.99
CA PRO A 37 7.08 -1.40 14.85
C PRO A 37 6.99 -0.35 15.98
N ASP A 38 8.13 0.19 16.41
CA ASP A 38 8.26 1.22 17.45
C ASP A 38 8.42 2.63 16.86
N VAL A 39 8.01 2.84 15.61
CA VAL A 39 8.09 4.15 14.96
C VAL A 39 7.23 5.18 15.70
N GLU A 40 7.83 6.33 16.02
CA GLU A 40 7.09 7.45 16.59
C GLU A 40 6.31 8.19 15.49
N PRO A 41 4.98 8.37 15.62
CA PRO A 41 4.17 9.05 14.62
C PRO A 41 4.57 10.53 14.51
N THR A 42 4.69 11.03 13.27
CA THR A 42 5.00 12.45 13.03
C THR A 42 3.94 13.12 12.16
N THR A 43 3.84 14.45 12.25
CA THR A 43 2.90 15.22 11.43
C THR A 43 3.17 15.08 9.93
N ASP A 44 4.43 14.90 9.54
CA ASP A 44 4.82 14.67 8.13
C ASP A 44 4.62 13.22 7.67
N GLY A 45 4.45 12.30 8.64
CA GLY A 45 4.31 10.87 8.43
C GLY A 45 5.66 10.19 8.62
N ALA A 46 5.77 9.32 9.62
CA ALA A 46 6.97 8.51 9.83
C ALA A 46 6.86 7.20 9.06
N LEU A 47 7.90 6.81 8.31
CA LEU A 47 7.90 5.55 7.58
C LEU A 47 7.80 4.39 8.57
N ALA A 48 6.71 3.61 8.48
CA ALA A 48 6.49 2.47 9.35
C ALA A 48 6.94 1.18 8.68
N TYR A 49 6.66 1.01 7.39
CA TYR A 49 7.12 -0.13 6.60
C TYR A 49 6.91 0.10 5.10
N GLY A 50 7.65 -0.65 4.30
CA GLY A 50 7.39 -0.82 2.88
C GLY A 50 6.62 -2.11 2.60
N VAL A 51 5.87 -2.10 1.51
CA VAL A 51 5.11 -3.25 1.00
C VAL A 51 5.72 -3.66 -0.32
N ALA A 52 6.20 -4.90 -0.41
CA ALA A 52 6.84 -5.47 -1.59
C ALA A 52 6.07 -6.69 -2.09
N VAL A 53 6.27 -7.05 -3.36
CA VAL A 53 5.68 -8.24 -4.00
C VAL A 53 6.78 -9.02 -4.71
N ALA A 54 6.75 -10.34 -4.62
CA ALA A 54 7.67 -11.19 -5.38
C ALA A 54 7.52 -10.97 -6.89
N GLY A 55 8.61 -10.66 -7.59
CA GLY A 55 8.60 -10.45 -9.05
C GLY A 55 8.39 -9.00 -9.51
N ALA A 56 8.35 -8.03 -8.60
CA ALA A 56 8.65 -6.66 -8.98
C ALA A 56 10.12 -6.61 -9.46
N ASP A 57 10.34 -6.30 -10.75
CA ASP A 57 11.68 -6.19 -11.33
C ASP A 57 12.26 -4.81 -10.96
N GLY A 58 12.94 -4.73 -9.82
CA GLY A 58 13.65 -3.55 -9.37
C GLY A 58 14.79 -3.21 -10.33
N ARG A 59 14.54 -2.25 -11.22
CA ARG A 59 15.59 -1.49 -11.94
C ARG A 59 16.31 -0.57 -10.94
N GLY A 60 16.95 -1.12 -9.92
CA GLY A 60 17.87 -0.39 -9.01
C GLY A 60 17.25 0.42 -7.87
N GLU A 61 15.94 0.38 -7.67
CA GLU A 61 15.24 0.93 -6.51
C GLU A 61 14.56 -0.21 -5.74
N PRO A 62 14.38 -0.09 -4.41
CA PRO A 62 13.78 -1.17 -3.65
C PRO A 62 12.34 -1.41 -4.13
N ASP A 63 12.02 -2.68 -4.36
CA ASP A 63 10.82 -3.25 -4.99
C ASP A 63 9.55 -3.09 -4.16
N TYR A 64 9.26 -1.86 -3.76
CA TYR A 64 8.04 -1.53 -3.03
C TYR A 64 6.92 -1.17 -4.01
N VAL A 65 5.81 -1.88 -3.87
CA VAL A 65 4.54 -1.48 -4.50
C VAL A 65 3.96 -0.26 -3.80
N ALA A 66 4.14 -0.18 -2.49
CA ALA A 66 3.69 0.93 -1.67
C ALA A 66 4.56 1.13 -0.42
N GLU A 67 4.55 2.34 0.12
CA GLU A 67 5.15 2.71 1.40
C GLU A 67 4.07 3.18 2.37
N VAL A 68 4.15 2.77 3.63
CA VAL A 68 3.18 3.13 4.65
C VAL A 68 3.81 4.05 5.67
N TYR A 69 3.26 5.26 5.77
CA TYR A 69 3.67 6.29 6.71
C TYR A 69 2.60 6.48 7.79
N VAL A 70 3.03 6.57 9.03
CA VAL A 70 2.17 6.77 10.19
C VAL A 70 2.17 8.24 10.60
N HIS A 71 0.97 8.79 10.69
CA HIS A 71 0.68 10.05 11.36
C HIS A 71 0.06 9.77 12.74
N PRO A 72 -0.05 10.77 13.65
CA PRO A 72 -0.66 10.56 14.96
C PRO A 72 -2.10 10.03 14.86
N ASP A 73 -2.87 10.54 13.90
CA ASP A 73 -4.31 10.29 13.78
C ASP A 73 -4.72 9.39 12.59
N ARG A 74 -3.77 8.97 11.75
CA ARG A 74 -4.06 8.29 10.47
C ARG A 74 -2.82 7.63 9.88
N VAL A 75 -3.04 6.86 8.83
CA VAL A 75 -2.01 6.25 7.99
C VAL A 75 -2.07 6.83 6.58
N ARG A 76 -0.90 6.95 5.96
CA ARG A 76 -0.70 7.39 4.59
C ARG A 76 0.01 6.29 3.81
N ALA A 77 -0.69 5.66 2.89
CA ALA A 77 -0.09 4.71 1.94
C ALA A 77 0.29 5.45 0.65
N GLU A 78 1.58 5.47 0.30
CA GLU A 78 2.06 5.97 -0.99
C GLU A 78 2.27 4.81 -1.96
N PHE A 79 1.44 4.72 -2.99
CA PHE A 79 1.55 3.76 -4.09
C PHE A 79 2.44 4.30 -5.19
N ARG A 80 3.43 3.49 -5.60
CA ARG A 80 4.33 3.80 -6.72
C ARG A 80 3.98 3.02 -7.98
N VAL A 81 3.44 1.81 -7.81
CA VAL A 81 3.01 0.94 -8.91
C VAL A 81 1.56 1.25 -9.26
N ALA A 82 1.29 1.38 -10.56
CA ALA A 82 -0.03 1.68 -11.11
C ALA A 82 -0.78 2.80 -10.35
N PRO A 83 -0.17 3.99 -10.18
CA PRO A 83 -0.72 5.05 -9.33
C PRO A 83 -2.13 5.48 -9.77
N ASP A 84 -2.43 5.51 -11.07
CA ASP A 84 -3.77 5.81 -11.58
C ASP A 84 -4.81 4.75 -11.16
N ALA A 85 -4.46 3.46 -11.25
CA ALA A 85 -5.35 2.38 -10.85
C ALA A 85 -5.56 2.35 -9.32
N ALA A 86 -4.50 2.64 -8.55
CA ALA A 86 -4.62 2.81 -7.10
C ALA A 86 -5.51 4.01 -6.74
N ALA A 87 -5.46 5.09 -7.53
CA ALA A 87 -6.29 6.26 -7.29
C ALA A 87 -7.77 5.98 -7.56
N ASP A 88 -8.07 5.28 -8.66
CA ASP A 88 -9.42 4.88 -9.03
C ASP A 88 -10.02 3.93 -7.98
N ALA A 89 -9.31 2.85 -7.64
CA ALA A 89 -9.74 1.89 -6.61
C ALA A 89 -9.95 2.56 -5.24
N GLY A 90 -9.08 3.50 -4.86
CA GLY A 90 -9.22 4.25 -3.62
C GLY A 90 -10.46 5.16 -3.63
N ALA A 91 -10.75 5.81 -4.74
CA ALA A 91 -11.93 6.65 -4.90
C ALA A 91 -13.23 5.82 -4.88
N GLU A 92 -13.25 4.67 -5.55
CA GLU A 92 -14.37 3.72 -5.53
C GLU A 92 -14.63 3.16 -4.11
N ALA A 93 -13.56 2.91 -3.35
CA ALA A 93 -13.63 2.48 -1.96
C ALA A 93 -14.04 3.60 -0.98
N GLY A 94 -14.24 4.83 -1.48
CA GLY A 94 -14.61 5.99 -0.67
C GLY A 94 -13.48 6.53 0.21
N LEU A 95 -12.23 6.21 -0.11
CA LEU A 95 -11.04 6.66 0.62
C LEU A 95 -10.59 8.03 0.13
N ARG A 96 -9.90 8.76 0.99
CA ARG A 96 -9.28 10.02 0.61
C ARG A 96 -8.01 9.75 -0.21
N VAL A 97 -8.09 10.02 -1.51
CA VAL A 97 -6.99 9.87 -2.46
C VAL A 97 -6.38 11.22 -2.85
N ARG A 98 -5.06 11.26 -3.01
CA ARG A 98 -4.30 12.41 -3.51
C ARG A 98 -3.20 11.95 -4.49
N PRO A 99 -3.39 12.14 -5.80
CA PRO A 99 -2.32 11.96 -6.77
C PRO A 99 -1.21 12.98 -6.53
N LYS A 100 0.04 12.55 -6.62
CA LYS A 100 1.25 13.36 -6.41
C LYS A 100 1.96 13.50 -7.76
N ALA A 101 2.03 14.73 -8.26
CA ALA A 101 2.71 15.07 -9.52
C ALA A 101 4.25 15.07 -9.38
N VAL A 102 4.81 13.97 -8.88
CA VAL A 102 6.24 13.70 -8.81
C VAL A 102 6.66 12.75 -9.95
N ARG A 103 7.97 12.59 -10.17
CA ARG A 103 8.50 11.60 -11.12
C ARG A 103 9.39 10.61 -10.37
N PRO A 104 9.09 9.29 -10.41
CA PRO A 104 7.90 8.66 -10.99
C PRO A 104 6.59 9.09 -10.29
N PRO A 105 5.43 9.08 -10.99
CA PRO A 105 4.14 9.46 -10.41
C PRO A 105 3.79 8.57 -9.22
N ARG A 106 3.13 9.16 -8.21
CA ARG A 106 2.72 8.43 -7.00
C ARG A 106 1.28 8.77 -6.65
N THR A 107 0.60 7.83 -6.01
CA THR A 107 -0.75 8.05 -5.46
C THR A 107 -0.72 7.88 -3.96
N ILE A 108 -1.24 8.87 -3.25
CA ILE A 108 -1.36 8.83 -1.80
C ILE A 108 -2.79 8.45 -1.43
N VAL A 109 -2.96 7.47 -0.56
CA VAL A 109 -4.26 7.07 0.02
C VAL A 109 -4.18 7.20 1.52
N PHE A 110 -5.14 7.90 2.12
CA PHE A 110 -5.23 8.05 3.57
C PHE A 110 -6.19 7.00 4.16
N VAL A 111 -5.82 6.48 5.33
CA VAL A 111 -6.59 5.54 6.14
C VAL A 111 -6.70 6.15 7.53
N GLU A 112 -7.86 6.67 7.86
CA GLU A 112 -8.15 7.48 9.05
C GLU A 112 -8.78 6.63 10.17
N ASP A 113 -9.31 5.45 9.86
CA ASP A 113 -9.86 4.54 10.86
C ASP A 113 -9.78 3.03 10.49
N GLY A 114 -10.07 2.17 11.47
CA GLY A 114 -10.02 0.72 11.32
C GLY A 114 -10.97 0.14 10.26
N ALA A 115 -12.10 0.78 9.95
CA ALA A 115 -12.98 0.34 8.87
C ALA A 115 -12.37 0.65 7.49
N GLU A 116 -11.63 1.76 7.38
CA GLU A 116 -10.90 2.10 6.17
C GLU A 116 -9.75 1.13 5.87
N VAL A 117 -9.19 0.46 6.89
CA VAL A 117 -8.20 -0.61 6.70
C VAL A 117 -8.75 -1.71 5.78
N LYS A 118 -10.02 -2.10 5.94
CA LYS A 118 -10.65 -3.10 5.06
C LYS A 118 -10.92 -2.54 3.66
N ARG A 119 -11.23 -1.25 3.58
CA ARG A 119 -11.52 -0.56 2.30
C ARG A 119 -10.26 -0.30 1.48
N VAL A 120 -9.08 -0.23 2.09
CA VAL A 120 -7.83 -0.01 1.35
C VAL A 120 -7.26 -1.29 0.74
N LEU A 121 -7.67 -2.48 1.21
CA LEU A 121 -7.17 -3.76 0.68
C LEU A 121 -7.35 -3.92 -0.85
N PRO A 122 -8.52 -3.60 -1.45
CA PRO A 122 -8.69 -3.64 -2.91
C PRO A 122 -7.72 -2.73 -3.68
N VAL A 123 -7.24 -1.65 -3.05
CA VAL A 123 -6.23 -0.76 -3.64
C VAL A 123 -4.88 -1.46 -3.71
N PHE A 124 -4.47 -2.14 -2.64
CA PHE A 124 -3.27 -2.97 -2.63
C PHE A 124 -3.38 -4.14 -3.62
N GLU A 125 -4.52 -4.84 -3.66
CA GLU A 125 -4.76 -5.92 -4.63
C GLU A 125 -4.64 -5.44 -6.07
N THR A 126 -5.11 -4.22 -6.36
CA THR A 126 -5.00 -3.59 -7.69
C THR A 126 -3.54 -3.30 -8.06
N ALA A 127 -2.77 -2.72 -7.13
CA ALA A 127 -1.35 -2.45 -7.35
C ALA A 127 -0.54 -3.75 -7.54
N VAL A 128 -0.82 -4.77 -6.72
CA VAL A 128 -0.19 -6.10 -6.79
C VAL A 128 -0.51 -6.77 -8.13
N ARG A 129 -1.78 -6.76 -8.54
CA ARG A 129 -2.19 -7.28 -9.86
C ARG A 129 -1.41 -6.61 -10.99
N ALA A 130 -1.20 -5.30 -10.94
CA ALA A 130 -0.45 -4.60 -11.97
C ALA A 130 1.03 -5.05 -12.05
N VAL A 131 1.64 -5.46 -10.93
CA VAL A 131 2.97 -6.10 -10.93
C VAL A 131 2.93 -7.43 -11.68
N HIS A 132 1.94 -8.29 -11.39
CA HIS A 132 1.78 -9.59 -12.05
C HIS A 132 1.46 -9.48 -13.55
N ASP A 133 0.57 -8.56 -13.94
CA ASP A 133 0.25 -8.27 -15.34
C ASP A 133 1.50 -7.72 -16.09
N GLY A 134 2.31 -6.87 -15.42
CA GLY A 134 3.55 -6.33 -15.99
C GLY A 134 4.70 -7.33 -16.12
N SER A 135 4.73 -8.38 -15.29
CA SER A 135 5.72 -9.47 -15.37
C SER A 135 5.33 -10.54 -16.39
N THR A 136 4.03 -10.81 -16.56
CA THR A 136 3.52 -11.78 -17.57
C THR A 136 3.75 -11.31 -19.01
N GLY A 137 3.92 -10.00 -19.24
CA GLY A 137 4.21 -9.43 -20.56
C GLY A 137 5.62 -9.68 -21.12
N ARG A 138 6.48 -10.45 -20.43
CA ARG A 138 7.88 -10.71 -20.84
C ARG A 138 8.19 -12.17 -21.19
N ASP A 139 7.17 -13.04 -21.28
CA ASP A 139 7.32 -14.46 -21.67
C ASP A 139 6.62 -14.80 -23.02
N GLY A 140 6.44 -13.81 -23.90
CA GLY A 140 5.61 -13.95 -25.11
C GLY A 140 6.20 -13.46 -26.43
N ASP A 141 7.52 -13.22 -26.53
CA ASP A 141 8.18 -12.96 -27.82
C ASP A 141 9.42 -13.84 -27.92
N GLY A 142 9.18 -15.07 -28.36
CA GLY A 142 10.17 -16.11 -28.60
C GLY A 142 9.66 -17.08 -29.66
N ASP A 143 8.99 -16.54 -30.68
CA ASP A 143 8.79 -17.21 -31.97
C ASP A 143 9.94 -16.77 -32.88
N GLU A 144 10.97 -17.61 -33.03
CA GLU A 144 11.41 -18.22 -34.32
C GLU A 144 12.57 -19.20 -34.09
#